data_AF-A0A2L2YUE7-F1
#
_entry.id   AF-A0A2L2YUE7-F1
#
_cell.length_a   1.000
_cell.length_b   1.000
_cell.length_c   1.000
_cell.angle_alpha   90.00
_cell.angle_beta   90.00
_cell.angle_gamma   90.00
#
_symmetry.space_group_name_H-M   'P 1'
#
loop_
_entity.id
_entity.type
_entity.pdbx_description
1 polymer ?
#
loop_
_entity_poly.entity_id
_entity_poly.type
_entity_poly.pdbx_seq_one_letter_code
_entity_poly.pdbx_strand_id
1 'polypeptide(L)'
;NAKKSRKCTFPDVDECVLKWFTQCRSSGIPISGQIMQQKAEDFAKELGHEDNFKGSNGWLESFKNRHGIIFRKLCGESASVPESVCEDWIKNIPDLVKGYEPKNIFNADETGLFYQCLPDKTAMFKDEACRGGKQSKARLTLLLAANEAGTEKLPPLMIGRSEKPRCFSKVKSFPFPYKANKKSWMTSEIFGNWLKFLDKSMRLKKRKIILFIDNCSAHNNLPELKNVCVKYFPANTTSKLQPMDQGVIRSFKVNYRKQLIRKLVDAIDEGSTLPKINVLDSIRMTDHAWRNVTQKTIQNGFIKSWV
;
A
#
# COMPACT_ATOMS: atom_id res chain seq x y z
N ASN A 1 -36.84 22.29 1.47
CA ASN A 1 -36.01 22.91 0.42
C ASN A 1 -35.50 21.87 -0.56
N ALA A 2 -36.32 21.55 -1.58
CA ALA A 2 -35.90 20.72 -2.70
C ALA A 2 -34.82 21.46 -3.49
N LYS A 3 -33.59 20.92 -3.53
CA LYS A 3 -32.54 21.42 -4.43
C LYS A 3 -33.03 21.22 -5.86
N LYS A 4 -33.47 22.31 -6.51
CA LYS A 4 -33.73 22.33 -7.96
C LYS A 4 -32.48 21.80 -8.68
N SER A 5 -32.60 20.63 -9.31
CA SER A 5 -31.59 20.11 -10.22
C SER A 5 -31.37 21.16 -11.32
N ARG A 6 -30.13 21.67 -11.42
CA ARG A 6 -29.75 22.61 -12.47
C ARG A 6 -29.93 21.90 -13.81
N LYS A 7 -30.80 22.43 -14.68
CA LYS A 7 -31.06 21.91 -16.02
C LYS A 7 -29.72 21.75 -16.75
N CYS A 8 -29.47 20.59 -17.36
CA CYS A 8 -28.21 20.35 -18.06
C CYS A 8 -28.14 21.28 -19.29
N THR A 9 -27.10 22.11 -19.36
CA THR A 9 -26.93 23.10 -20.44
C THR A 9 -26.61 22.43 -21.78
N PHE A 10 -25.97 21.26 -21.77
CA PHE A 10 -25.57 20.49 -22.95
C PHE A 10 -26.01 19.03 -22.79
N PRO A 11 -27.30 18.71 -22.97
CA PRO A 11 -27.86 17.40 -22.67
C PRO A 11 -27.34 16.29 -23.60
N ASP A 12 -26.99 16.64 -24.83
CA ASP A 12 -26.39 15.76 -25.85
C ASP A 12 -24.96 15.32 -25.47
N VAL A 13 -24.10 16.26 -25.06
CA VAL A 13 -22.76 15.96 -24.53
C VAL A 13 -22.88 15.11 -23.26
N ASP A 14 -23.81 15.46 -22.37
CA ASP A 14 -24.08 14.74 -21.13
C ASP A 14 -24.50 13.28 -21.38
N GLU A 15 -25.38 13.03 -22.35
CA GLU A 15 -25.82 11.68 -22.73
C GLU A 15 -24.68 10.85 -23.35
N CYS A 16 -23.88 11.44 -24.26
CA CYS A 16 -22.75 10.75 -24.87
C CYS A 16 -21.69 10.35 -23.83
N VAL A 17 -21.36 11.25 -22.90
CA VAL A 17 -20.41 10.95 -21.82
C VAL A 17 -20.96 9.85 -20.91
N LEU A 18 -22.26 9.84 -20.60
CA LEU A 18 -22.86 8.80 -19.76
C LEU A 18 -22.83 7.42 -20.44
N LYS A 19 -23.17 7.33 -21.72
CA LYS A 19 -23.12 6.09 -22.50
C LYS A 19 -21.69 5.55 -22.56
N TRP A 20 -20.74 6.41 -22.92
CA TRP A 20 -19.32 6.05 -22.97
C TRP A 20 -18.77 5.62 -21.61
N PHE A 21 -19.10 6.36 -20.54
CA PHE A 21 -18.72 6.01 -19.17
C PHE A 21 -19.25 4.61 -18.80
N THR A 22 -20.52 4.34 -19.09
CA THR A 22 -21.17 3.05 -18.79
C THR A 22 -20.48 1.90 -19.52
N GLN A 23 -20.14 2.08 -20.80
CA GLN A 23 -19.40 1.08 -21.60
C GLN A 23 -17.99 0.81 -21.04
N CYS A 24 -17.27 1.86 -20.66
CA CYS A 24 -15.96 1.67 -20.03
C CYS A 24 -16.08 0.96 -18.67
N ARG A 25 -17.13 1.24 -17.88
CA ARG A 25 -17.37 0.57 -16.61
C ARG A 25 -17.78 -0.90 -16.78
N SER A 26 -18.59 -1.25 -17.78
CA SER A 26 -18.94 -2.65 -18.08
C SER A 26 -17.73 -3.46 -18.52
N SER A 27 -16.74 -2.82 -19.18
CA SER A 27 -15.47 -3.42 -19.57
C SER A 27 -14.38 -3.35 -18.48
N GLY A 28 -14.73 -2.94 -17.26
CA GLY A 28 -13.80 -2.86 -16.13
C GLY A 28 -12.75 -1.75 -16.21
N ILE A 29 -12.86 -0.84 -17.19
CA ILE A 29 -11.88 0.23 -17.40
C ILE A 29 -12.04 1.31 -16.32
N PRO A 30 -10.96 1.67 -15.60
CA PRO A 30 -11.00 2.76 -14.63
C PRO A 30 -11.01 4.12 -15.34
N ILE A 31 -11.98 4.98 -15.02
CA ILE A 31 -12.08 6.35 -15.54
C ILE A 31 -11.85 7.34 -14.39
N SER A 32 -10.88 8.24 -14.56
CA SER A 32 -10.65 9.37 -13.66
C SER A 32 -11.47 10.60 -14.09
N GLY A 33 -11.61 11.58 -13.19
CA GLY A 33 -12.27 12.85 -13.51
C GLY A 33 -11.66 13.57 -14.72
N GLN A 34 -10.33 13.56 -14.83
CA GLN A 34 -9.63 14.20 -15.94
C GLN A 34 -9.92 13.54 -17.29
N ILE A 35 -9.99 12.20 -17.33
CA ILE A 35 -10.33 11.47 -18.56
C ILE A 35 -11.78 11.77 -18.96
N MET A 36 -12.70 11.84 -17.99
CA MET A 36 -14.10 12.18 -18.23
C MET A 36 -14.27 13.62 -18.74
N GLN A 37 -13.49 14.57 -18.21
CA GLN A 37 -13.48 15.96 -18.66
C GLN A 37 -12.97 16.07 -20.09
N GLN A 38 -11.84 15.43 -20.40
CA GLN A 38 -11.29 15.43 -21.76
C GLN A 38 -12.26 14.79 -22.75
N LYS A 39 -12.86 13.65 -22.40
CA LYS A 39 -13.79 12.98 -23.30
C LYS A 39 -15.08 13.78 -23.52
N ALA A 40 -15.51 14.56 -22.54
CA ALA A 40 -16.64 15.46 -22.68
C ALA A 40 -16.31 16.63 -23.63
N GLU A 41 -15.09 17.13 -23.60
CA GLU A 41 -14.62 18.14 -24.57
C GLU A 41 -14.53 17.56 -25.99
N ASP A 42 -14.08 16.32 -26.13
CA ASP A 42 -14.07 15.65 -27.44
C ASP A 42 -15.49 15.50 -28.01
N PHE A 43 -16.45 15.06 -27.18
CA PHE A 43 -17.85 14.97 -27.61
C PHE A 43 -18.47 16.33 -27.88
N ALA A 44 -18.15 17.35 -27.07
CA ALA A 44 -18.59 18.71 -27.34
C ALA A 44 -18.07 19.21 -28.68
N LYS A 45 -16.82 18.90 -29.03
CA LYS A 45 -16.26 19.23 -30.34
C LYS A 45 -16.98 18.50 -31.48
N GLU A 46 -17.19 17.20 -31.36
CA GLU A 46 -17.90 16.39 -32.36
C GLU A 46 -19.36 16.85 -32.56
N LEU A 47 -19.97 17.41 -31.51
CA LEU A 47 -21.35 17.92 -31.50
C LEU A 47 -21.47 19.43 -31.81
N GLY A 48 -20.35 20.12 -32.10
CA GLY A 48 -20.35 21.54 -32.48
C GLY A 48 -20.43 22.54 -31.33
N HIS A 49 -20.12 22.14 -30.10
CA HIS A 49 -20.10 22.97 -28.89
C HIS A 49 -18.70 23.42 -28.44
N GLU A 50 -17.69 23.31 -29.31
CA GLU A 50 -16.27 23.53 -28.94
C GLU A 50 -15.97 24.90 -28.32
N ASP A 51 -16.67 25.95 -28.75
CA ASP A 51 -16.46 27.31 -28.23
C ASP A 51 -17.16 27.57 -26.90
N ASN A 52 -18.20 26.78 -26.57
CA ASN A 52 -19.12 27.06 -25.47
C ASN A 52 -19.06 26.03 -24.34
N PHE A 53 -18.47 24.87 -24.60
CA PHE A 53 -18.32 23.80 -23.61
C PHE A 53 -16.88 23.70 -23.11
N LYS A 54 -16.72 23.60 -21.79
CA LYS A 54 -15.45 23.20 -21.17
C LYS A 54 -15.71 22.08 -20.18
N GLY A 55 -14.84 21.09 -20.16
CA GLY A 55 -14.76 20.02 -19.18
C GLY A 55 -14.31 20.54 -17.80
N SER A 56 -14.92 21.61 -17.31
CA SER A 56 -14.57 22.26 -16.05
C SER A 56 -14.86 21.35 -14.85
N ASN A 57 -14.22 21.64 -13.71
CA ASN A 57 -14.52 20.94 -12.46
C ASN A 57 -15.99 21.11 -12.05
N GLY A 58 -16.59 22.27 -12.30
CA GLY A 58 -18.00 22.54 -12.01
C GLY A 58 -18.96 21.72 -12.88
N TRP A 59 -18.62 21.53 -14.16
CA TRP A 59 -19.37 20.61 -15.03
C TRP A 59 -19.26 19.18 -14.52
N LEU A 60 -18.05 18.70 -14.23
CA LEU A 60 -17.80 17.34 -13.74
C LEU A 60 -18.54 17.04 -12.43
N GLU A 61 -18.53 17.97 -11.47
CA GLU A 61 -19.30 17.82 -10.23
C GLU A 61 -20.80 17.74 -10.50
N SER A 62 -21.31 18.58 -11.39
CA SER A 62 -22.73 18.59 -11.74
C SER A 62 -23.13 17.30 -12.47
N PHE A 63 -22.31 16.82 -13.41
CA PHE A 63 -22.48 15.55 -14.13
C PHE A 63 -22.55 14.38 -13.17
N LYS A 64 -21.59 14.31 -12.24
CA LYS A 64 -21.57 13.28 -11.18
C LYS A 64 -22.83 13.30 -10.33
N ASN A 65 -23.28 14.48 -9.91
CA ASN A 65 -24.47 14.62 -9.08
C ASN A 65 -25.74 14.23 -9.83
N ARG A 66 -25.83 14.54 -11.14
CA ARG A 66 -26.98 14.14 -11.98
C ARG A 66 -27.09 12.62 -12.13
N HIS A 67 -25.97 11.94 -12.29
CA HIS A 67 -25.92 10.50 -12.61
C HIS A 67 -25.53 9.61 -11.43
N GLY A 68 -25.43 10.16 -10.22
CA GLY A 68 -25.05 9.40 -9.02
C GLY A 68 -23.62 8.83 -9.06
N ILE A 69 -22.70 9.44 -9.82
CA ILE A 69 -21.33 8.93 -10.00
C ILE A 69 -20.43 9.40 -8.86
N ILE A 70 -19.81 8.43 -8.17
CA ILE A 70 -18.88 8.70 -7.07
C ILE A 70 -17.48 8.22 -7.48
N PHE A 71 -16.48 9.10 -7.45
CA PHE A 71 -15.09 8.68 -7.57
C PHE A 71 -14.63 8.09 -6.25
N ARG A 72 -14.46 6.77 -6.22
CA ARG A 72 -13.77 6.08 -5.14
C ARG A 72 -12.30 5.94 -5.52
N LYS A 73 -11.44 6.00 -4.51
CA LYS A 73 -10.04 5.61 -4.69
C LYS A 73 -10.04 4.13 -5.07
N LEU A 74 -9.54 3.80 -6.27
CA LEU A 74 -9.30 2.42 -6.66
C LEU A 74 -8.25 1.88 -5.70
N CYS A 75 -8.68 1.19 -4.63
CA CYS A 75 -7.80 0.29 -3.92
C CYS A 75 -7.49 -0.83 -4.89
N GLY A 76 -6.20 -1.00 -5.19
CA GLY A 76 -5.71 -2.01 -6.11
C GLY A 76 -6.20 -3.40 -5.71
N GLU A 77 -6.50 -4.19 -6.74
CA GLU A 77 -6.71 -5.65 -6.66
C GLU A 77 -7.77 -6.10 -5.66
N SER A 78 -8.99 -5.64 -5.87
CA SER A 78 -10.15 -6.52 -5.69
C SER A 78 -10.60 -6.94 -7.08
N ALA A 79 -9.98 -7.99 -7.64
CA ALA A 79 -10.81 -8.89 -8.43
C ALA A 79 -11.99 -9.24 -7.52
N SER A 80 -13.22 -9.12 -8.00
CA SER A 80 -14.41 -9.31 -7.15
C SER A 80 -14.45 -10.76 -6.68
N VAL A 81 -13.73 -11.06 -5.60
CA VAL A 81 -13.79 -12.35 -4.93
C VAL A 81 -15.18 -12.45 -4.34
N PRO A 82 -15.93 -13.53 -4.64
CA PRO A 82 -17.22 -13.76 -4.03
C PRO A 82 -17.08 -13.69 -2.50
N GLU A 83 -17.99 -12.99 -1.84
CA GLU A 83 -17.96 -12.80 -0.39
C GLU A 83 -17.95 -14.13 0.35
N SER A 84 -18.60 -15.15 -0.21
CA SER A 84 -18.59 -16.54 0.26
C SER A 84 -17.18 -17.12 0.43
N VAL A 85 -16.21 -16.80 -0.45
CA VAL A 85 -14.84 -17.30 -0.32
C VAL A 85 -14.16 -16.71 0.92
N CYS A 86 -14.43 -15.43 1.21
CA CYS A 86 -13.93 -14.80 2.44
C CYS A 86 -14.61 -15.39 3.68
N GLU A 87 -15.94 -15.56 3.65
CA GLU A 87 -16.70 -16.14 4.77
C GLU A 87 -16.27 -17.58 5.07
N ASP A 88 -16.11 -18.42 4.05
CA ASP A 88 -15.66 -19.80 4.21
C ASP A 88 -14.23 -19.87 4.74
N TRP A 89 -13.36 -18.96 4.29
CA TRP A 89 -12.01 -18.85 4.86
C TRP A 89 -12.04 -18.47 6.34
N ILE A 90 -12.85 -17.46 6.70
CA ILE A 90 -13.00 -17.03 8.09
C ILE A 90 -13.52 -18.16 8.97
N LYS A 91 -14.52 -18.91 8.51
CA LYS A 91 -15.03 -20.11 9.21
C LYS A 91 -13.97 -21.19 9.43
N ASN A 92 -13.02 -21.31 8.51
CA ASN A 92 -11.93 -22.30 8.56
C ASN A 92 -10.71 -21.85 9.40
N ILE A 93 -10.56 -20.56 9.70
CA ILE A 93 -9.40 -20.06 10.47
C ILE A 93 -9.24 -20.79 11.82
N PRO A 94 -10.28 -20.98 12.65
CA PRO A 94 -10.16 -21.68 13.93
C PRO A 94 -9.54 -23.08 13.81
N ASP A 95 -9.90 -23.83 12.76
CA ASP A 95 -9.33 -25.16 12.50
C ASP A 95 -7.88 -25.08 12.02
N LEU A 96 -7.55 -24.10 11.18
CA LEU A 96 -6.18 -23.89 10.69
C LEU A 96 -5.19 -23.54 11.82
N VAL A 97 -5.65 -22.77 12.81
CA VAL A 97 -4.82 -22.32 13.93
C VAL A 97 -4.94 -23.20 15.17
N LYS A 98 -5.74 -24.28 15.12
CA LYS A 98 -5.93 -25.21 16.23
C LYS A 98 -4.59 -25.76 16.72
N GLY A 99 -4.34 -25.62 18.03
CA GLY A 99 -3.10 -26.04 18.66
C GLY A 99 -1.96 -25.00 18.61
N TYR A 100 -2.19 -23.83 18.02
CA TYR A 100 -1.27 -22.69 18.09
C TYR A 100 -1.79 -21.64 19.07
N GLU A 101 -0.96 -21.20 20.00
CA GLU A 101 -1.24 -20.00 20.79
C GLU A 101 -1.17 -18.74 19.89
N PRO A 102 -1.87 -17.64 20.21
CA PRO A 102 -1.81 -16.38 19.46
C PRO A 102 -0.39 -15.83 19.26
N LYS A 103 0.52 -16.11 20.18
CA LYS A 103 1.93 -15.71 20.01
C LYS A 103 2.62 -16.48 18.88
N ASN A 104 2.12 -17.65 18.47
CA ASN A 104 2.67 -18.55 17.45
C ASN A 104 1.96 -18.45 16.09
N ILE A 105 0.98 -17.57 15.96
CA ILE A 105 0.25 -17.31 14.72
C ILE A 105 0.79 -16.02 14.13
N PHE A 106 1.43 -16.10 12.96
CA PHE A 106 2.06 -14.97 12.30
C PHE A 106 1.37 -14.65 10.98
N ASN A 107 1.41 -13.38 10.61
CA ASN A 107 1.19 -12.94 9.23
C ASN A 107 2.41 -12.15 8.76
N ALA A 108 2.77 -12.31 7.48
CA ALA A 108 3.80 -11.53 6.81
C ALA A 108 3.25 -10.95 5.51
N ASP A 109 3.76 -9.76 5.14
CA ASP A 109 3.37 -9.09 3.91
C ASP A 109 4.42 -8.09 3.42
N GLU A 110 4.47 -7.91 2.10
CA GLU A 110 5.32 -6.98 1.40
C GLU A 110 4.69 -5.60 1.22
N THR A 111 5.48 -4.56 1.46
CA THR A 111 5.11 -3.19 1.12
C THR A 111 6.21 -2.46 0.37
N GLY A 112 5.81 -1.66 -0.61
CA GLY A 112 6.65 -0.60 -1.16
C GLY A 112 6.83 0.56 -0.17
N LEU A 113 8.06 1.02 -0.02
CA LEU A 113 8.44 2.21 0.73
C LEU A 113 9.07 3.25 -0.21
N PHE A 114 8.37 4.35 -0.45
CA PHE A 114 8.91 5.52 -1.14
C PHE A 114 9.71 6.37 -0.15
N TYR A 115 10.95 5.95 0.11
CA TYR A 115 11.73 6.38 1.26
C TYR A 115 12.22 7.84 1.20
N GLN A 116 12.14 8.47 0.03
CA GLN A 116 12.49 9.88 -0.22
C GLN A 116 11.26 10.77 -0.44
N CYS A 117 10.04 10.24 -0.26
CA CYS A 117 8.81 10.97 -0.52
C CYS A 117 8.56 12.02 0.58
N LEU A 118 8.85 13.27 0.27
CA LEU A 118 8.55 14.44 1.11
C LEU A 118 7.04 14.76 1.10
N PRO A 119 6.54 15.57 2.07
CA PRO A 119 5.18 16.07 2.03
C PRO A 119 4.82 16.76 0.70
N ASP A 120 3.59 16.52 0.25
CA ASP A 120 2.99 17.01 -1.00
C ASP A 120 2.15 18.29 -0.80
N LYS A 121 2.09 18.81 0.43
CA LYS A 121 1.37 20.03 0.79
C LYS A 121 2.30 20.96 1.55
N THR A 122 2.37 22.22 1.15
CA THR A 122 3.07 23.28 1.85
C THR A 122 2.08 24.36 2.28
N ALA A 123 2.29 24.96 3.45
CA ALA A 123 1.61 26.20 3.81
C ALA A 123 2.27 27.34 3.01
N MET A 124 1.47 28.28 2.50
CA MET A 124 1.97 29.45 1.77
C MET A 124 1.15 30.68 2.09
N PHE A 125 1.76 31.85 1.89
CA PHE A 125 1.03 33.11 1.91
C PHE A 125 0.12 33.22 0.68
N LYS A 126 -0.98 33.97 0.82
CA LYS A 126 -2.13 33.97 -0.12
C LYS A 126 -1.76 34.36 -1.56
N ASP A 127 -0.63 35.05 -1.75
CA ASP A 127 -0.19 35.63 -3.01
C ASP A 127 1.11 35.00 -3.56
N GLU A 128 1.60 33.91 -2.95
CA GLU A 128 2.78 33.19 -3.45
C GLU A 128 2.42 32.16 -4.53
N ALA A 129 3.21 32.11 -5.61
CA ALA A 129 3.05 31.12 -6.66
C ALA A 129 3.61 29.76 -6.21
N CYS A 130 2.76 28.73 -6.14
CA CYS A 130 3.18 27.37 -5.77
C CYS A 130 3.80 26.65 -6.96
N ARG A 131 5.10 26.36 -6.91
CA ARG A 131 5.76 25.42 -7.85
C ARG A 131 6.04 24.11 -7.13
N GLY A 132 5.21 23.10 -7.37
CA GLY A 132 5.39 21.77 -6.80
C GLY A 132 6.61 21.05 -7.39
N GLY A 133 7.48 20.50 -6.54
CA GLY A 133 8.59 19.65 -6.96
C GLY A 133 8.15 18.22 -7.32
N LYS A 134 8.82 17.59 -8.29
CA LYS A 134 8.57 16.19 -8.66
C LYS A 134 8.94 15.27 -7.50
N GLN A 135 7.97 14.49 -7.01
CA GLN A 135 8.24 13.53 -5.94
C GLN A 135 9.24 12.46 -6.39
N SER A 136 10.20 12.14 -5.51
CA SER A 136 11.12 11.03 -5.75
C SER A 136 10.34 9.72 -5.79
N LYS A 137 10.51 8.97 -6.89
CA LYS A 137 9.96 7.62 -7.07
C LYS A 137 10.90 6.53 -6.55
N ALA A 138 11.94 6.90 -5.79
CA ALA A 138 12.87 5.95 -5.21
C ALA A 138 12.12 5.03 -4.23
N ARG A 139 12.03 3.74 -4.58
CA ARG A 139 11.27 2.72 -3.86
C ARG A 139 12.20 1.64 -3.33
N LEU A 140 11.96 1.24 -2.09
CA LEU A 140 12.46 0.01 -1.49
C LEU A 140 11.27 -0.94 -1.29
N THR A 141 11.54 -2.24 -1.21
CA THR A 141 10.52 -3.23 -0.80
C THR A 141 10.87 -3.73 0.59
N LEU A 142 9.86 -3.85 1.43
CA LEU A 142 9.96 -4.35 2.80
C LEU A 142 9.05 -5.54 2.98
N LEU A 143 9.53 -6.62 3.58
CA LEU A 143 8.71 -7.67 4.15
C LEU A 143 8.61 -7.43 5.66
N LEU A 144 7.38 -7.31 6.16
CA LEU A 144 7.07 -7.09 7.57
C LEU A 144 6.24 -8.27 8.09
N ALA A 145 6.52 -8.71 9.33
CA ALA A 145 5.82 -9.85 9.91
C ALA A 145 5.66 -9.71 11.42
N ALA A 146 4.50 -10.09 11.96
CA ALA A 146 4.19 -10.03 13.39
C ALA A 146 3.21 -11.12 13.78
N ASN A 147 3.16 -11.44 15.07
CA ASN A 147 2.22 -12.41 15.60
C ASN A 147 0.86 -11.79 15.98
N GLU A 148 -0.17 -12.64 16.06
CA GLU A 148 -1.53 -12.26 16.40
C GLU A 148 -1.62 -11.60 17.79
N ALA A 149 -0.85 -12.11 18.76
CA ALA A 149 -0.76 -11.50 20.08
C ALA A 149 -0.21 -10.05 20.06
N GLY A 150 0.45 -9.65 18.97
CA GLY A 150 1.16 -8.37 18.80
C GLY A 150 2.41 -8.22 19.69
N THR A 151 2.83 -9.30 20.34
CA THR A 151 3.97 -9.33 21.27
C THR A 151 5.31 -9.52 20.58
N GLU A 152 5.31 -10.08 19.36
CA GLU A 152 6.53 -10.31 18.58
C GLU A 152 6.36 -9.75 17.17
N LYS A 153 7.36 -8.97 16.77
CA LYS A 153 7.56 -8.48 15.41
C LYS A 153 8.87 -9.07 14.90
N LEU A 154 8.85 -9.74 13.76
CA LEU A 154 10.07 -10.24 13.13
C LEU A 154 10.89 -9.06 12.58
N PRO A 155 12.23 -9.19 12.52
CA PRO A 155 13.07 -8.20 11.86
C PRO A 155 12.62 -8.00 10.40
N PRO A 156 12.47 -6.75 9.94
CA PRO A 156 12.11 -6.47 8.54
C PRO A 156 13.14 -7.07 7.58
N LEU A 157 12.71 -7.50 6.40
CA LEU A 157 13.64 -7.75 5.30
C LEU A 157 13.50 -6.60 4.30
N MET A 158 14.60 -5.91 4.00
CA MET A 158 14.61 -4.83 3.02
C MET A 158 15.30 -5.24 1.73
N ILE A 159 14.67 -4.87 0.61
CA ILE A 159 15.17 -5.13 -0.73
C ILE A 159 15.35 -3.80 -1.47
N GLY A 160 16.59 -3.50 -1.85
CA GLY A 160 16.94 -2.35 -2.67
C GLY A 160 17.48 -2.74 -4.04
N ARG A 161 18.02 -1.75 -4.76
CA ARG A 161 18.47 -1.92 -6.15
C ARG A 161 19.93 -2.35 -6.26
N SER A 162 20.77 -1.72 -5.44
CA SER A 162 22.22 -1.96 -5.40
C SER A 162 22.56 -2.77 -4.18
N GLU A 163 23.43 -3.77 -4.35
CA GLU A 163 23.92 -4.62 -3.26
C GLU A 163 24.82 -3.83 -2.30
N LYS A 164 25.64 -2.91 -2.84
CA LYS A 164 26.55 -2.05 -2.08
C LYS A 164 26.36 -0.58 -2.47
N PRO A 165 25.25 0.07 -2.04
CA PRO A 165 25.12 1.52 -2.15
C PRO A 165 26.31 2.24 -1.51
N ARG A 166 26.71 3.39 -2.06
CA ARG A 166 27.86 4.17 -1.53
C ARG A 166 27.77 4.45 -0.03
N CYS A 167 26.55 4.63 0.50
CA CYS A 167 26.31 4.85 1.92
C CYS A 167 26.62 3.64 2.83
N PHE A 168 26.98 2.48 2.28
CA PHE A 168 27.32 1.28 3.07
C PHE A 168 28.83 1.11 3.32
N SER A 169 29.69 1.92 2.69
CA SER A 169 31.15 1.71 2.67
C SER A 169 31.84 1.65 4.03
N LYS A 170 31.20 2.12 5.11
CA LYS A 170 31.72 2.09 6.49
C LYS A 170 30.77 1.44 7.50
N VAL A 171 29.77 0.69 7.02
CA VAL A 171 28.76 0.06 7.88
C VAL A 171 29.13 -1.39 8.16
N LYS A 172 29.34 -1.73 9.44
CA LYS A 172 29.72 -3.09 9.86
C LYS A 172 28.55 -4.04 9.95
N SER A 173 27.38 -3.55 10.36
CA SER A 173 26.18 -4.34 10.55
C SER A 173 24.92 -3.50 10.35
N PHE A 174 23.82 -4.19 10.04
CA PHE A 174 22.49 -3.60 9.90
C PHE A 174 21.58 -4.17 10.99
N PRO A 175 20.56 -3.41 11.45
CA PRO A 175 19.59 -3.89 12.43
C PRO A 175 18.77 -5.08 11.90
N PHE A 176 18.69 -5.23 10.58
CA PHE A 176 17.97 -6.31 9.92
C PHE A 176 18.55 -6.59 8.51
N PRO A 177 18.22 -7.74 7.89
CA PRO A 177 18.78 -8.12 6.59
C PRO A 177 18.43 -7.15 5.45
N TYR A 178 19.44 -6.84 4.63
CA TYR A 178 19.28 -6.13 3.36
C TYR A 178 19.66 -7.05 2.20
N LYS A 179 18.84 -7.07 1.15
CA LYS A 179 19.08 -7.77 -0.12
C LYS A 179 18.95 -6.78 -1.27
N ALA A 180 19.46 -7.16 -2.43
CA ALA A 180 19.36 -6.33 -3.63
C ALA A 180 19.09 -7.14 -4.88
N ASN A 181 18.30 -6.55 -5.77
CA ASN A 181 18.18 -6.99 -7.16
C ASN A 181 17.80 -5.80 -8.04
N LYS A 182 17.95 -5.94 -9.37
CA LYS A 182 17.76 -4.83 -10.33
C LYS A 182 16.37 -4.17 -10.27
N LYS A 183 15.34 -4.90 -9.83
CA LYS A 183 13.94 -4.44 -9.73
C LYS A 183 13.57 -3.95 -8.32
N SER A 184 14.37 -4.28 -7.30
CA SER A 184 14.06 -4.07 -5.88
C SER A 184 12.75 -4.73 -5.43
N TRP A 185 12.43 -5.90 -5.98
CA TRP A 185 11.19 -6.64 -5.71
C TRP A 185 11.49 -7.95 -4.97
N MET A 186 10.47 -8.53 -4.33
CA MET A 186 10.58 -9.89 -3.78
C MET A 186 10.80 -10.91 -4.90
N THR A 187 11.60 -11.94 -4.63
CA THR A 187 11.79 -13.11 -5.51
C THR A 187 11.65 -14.38 -4.69
N SER A 188 11.33 -15.50 -5.34
CA SER A 188 11.21 -16.80 -4.65
C SER A 188 12.48 -17.23 -3.94
N GLU A 189 13.64 -16.90 -4.51
CA GLU A 189 14.93 -17.17 -3.87
C GLU A 189 15.10 -16.35 -2.58
N ILE A 190 14.81 -15.05 -2.62
CA ILE A 190 14.94 -14.17 -1.45
C ILE A 190 13.95 -14.62 -0.35
N PHE A 191 12.69 -14.89 -0.74
CA PHE A 191 11.66 -15.33 0.19
C PHE A 191 11.96 -16.71 0.78
N GLY A 192 12.37 -17.67 -0.04
CA GLY A 192 12.75 -19.01 0.41
C GLY A 192 13.93 -18.99 1.37
N ASN A 193 14.93 -18.14 1.12
CA ASN A 193 16.05 -17.94 2.05
C ASN A 193 15.62 -17.29 3.38
N TRP A 194 14.69 -16.33 3.33
CA TRP A 194 14.09 -15.75 4.53
C TRP A 194 13.32 -16.79 5.36
N LEU A 195 12.52 -17.66 4.72
CA LEU A 195 11.82 -18.76 5.38
C LEU A 195 12.78 -19.77 6.03
N LYS A 196 13.84 -20.18 5.34
CA LYS A 196 14.87 -21.08 5.92
C LYS A 196 15.51 -20.47 7.17
N PHE A 197 15.79 -19.16 7.15
CA PHE A 197 16.33 -18.47 8.32
C PHE A 197 15.32 -18.44 9.48
N LEU A 198 14.05 -18.12 9.19
CA LEU A 198 12.97 -18.12 10.17
C LEU A 198 12.79 -19.51 10.80
N ASP A 199 12.74 -20.55 9.99
CA ASP A 199 12.59 -21.93 10.46
C ASP A 199 13.77 -22.39 11.32
N LYS A 200 15.00 -22.07 10.91
CA LYS A 200 16.19 -22.31 11.75
C LYS A 200 16.07 -21.58 13.10
N SER A 201 15.59 -20.33 13.12
CA SER A 201 15.38 -19.59 14.37
C SER A 201 14.32 -20.25 15.25
N MET A 202 13.20 -20.68 14.67
CA MET A 202 12.11 -21.34 15.40
C MET A 202 12.53 -22.72 15.94
N ARG A 203 13.33 -23.47 15.18
CA ARG A 203 13.99 -24.71 15.64
C ARG A 203 14.85 -24.47 16.88
N LEU A 204 15.74 -23.47 16.84
CA LEU A 204 16.61 -23.14 17.97
C LEU A 204 15.82 -22.74 19.21
N LYS A 205 14.68 -22.06 19.01
CA LYS A 205 13.73 -21.70 20.08
C LYS A 205 12.82 -22.87 20.52
N LYS A 206 12.95 -24.07 19.93
CA LYS A 206 12.06 -25.23 20.13
C LYS A 206 10.58 -24.87 19.98
N ARG A 207 10.27 -24.00 19.01
CA ARG A 207 8.94 -23.41 18.81
C ARG A 207 8.40 -23.79 17.45
N LYS A 208 7.10 -24.09 17.38
CA LYS A 208 6.37 -24.25 16.12
C LYS A 208 5.45 -23.05 15.92
N ILE A 209 5.44 -22.52 14.70
CA ILE A 209 4.57 -21.39 14.33
C ILE A 209 3.79 -21.72 13.06
N ILE A 210 2.68 -21.03 12.88
CA ILE A 210 1.95 -20.95 11.61
C ILE A 210 2.14 -19.54 11.05
N LEU A 211 2.40 -19.45 9.75
CA LEU A 211 2.66 -18.21 9.04
C LEU A 211 1.69 -18.07 7.86
N PHE A 212 0.85 -17.05 7.90
CA PHE A 212 -0.08 -16.70 6.84
C PHE A 212 0.56 -15.67 5.88
N ILE A 213 0.49 -15.94 4.58
CA ILE A 213 1.00 -15.08 3.49
C ILE A 213 0.02 -15.01 2.33
N ASP A 214 0.18 -14.02 1.46
CA ASP A 214 -0.61 -13.91 0.23
C ASP A 214 -0.17 -14.94 -0.84
N ASN A 215 -1.03 -15.13 -1.84
CA ASN A 215 -0.79 -16.03 -2.96
C ASN A 215 -0.01 -15.32 -4.09
N CYS A 216 1.13 -14.73 -3.75
CA CYS A 216 2.04 -14.09 -4.70
C CYS A 216 2.92 -15.14 -5.41
N SER A 217 3.24 -14.92 -6.69
CA SER A 217 4.10 -15.84 -7.47
C SER A 217 5.50 -16.01 -6.88
N ALA A 218 6.00 -15.01 -6.14
CA ALA A 218 7.24 -15.12 -5.39
C ALA A 218 7.17 -16.21 -4.31
N HIS A 219 5.99 -16.61 -3.86
CA HIS A 219 5.80 -17.54 -2.75
C HIS A 219 5.59 -19.00 -3.18
N ASN A 220 5.56 -19.30 -4.48
CA ASN A 220 5.15 -20.63 -4.99
C ASN A 220 6.15 -21.77 -4.71
N ASN A 221 7.42 -21.47 -4.43
CA ASN A 221 8.48 -22.48 -4.24
C ASN A 221 8.95 -22.48 -2.78
N LEU A 222 8.13 -23.04 -1.89
CA LEU A 222 8.49 -23.15 -0.48
C LEU A 222 9.60 -24.18 -0.28
N PRO A 223 10.63 -23.88 0.54
CA PRO A 223 11.60 -24.88 0.97
C PRO A 223 10.95 -25.88 1.94
N GLU A 224 11.65 -26.99 2.22
CA GLU A 224 11.24 -27.89 3.30
C GLU A 224 11.43 -27.21 4.66
N LEU A 225 10.35 -27.09 5.43
CA LEU A 225 10.30 -26.42 6.74
C LEU A 225 9.88 -27.43 7.82
N LYS A 226 10.45 -27.31 9.03
CA LYS A 226 10.19 -28.24 10.14
C LYS A 226 9.38 -27.63 11.28
N ASN A 227 9.54 -26.33 11.48
CA ASN A 227 9.00 -25.57 12.61
C ASN A 227 8.11 -24.40 12.17
N VAL A 228 8.10 -24.05 10.88
CA VAL A 228 7.21 -23.06 10.30
C VAL A 228 6.23 -23.75 9.35
N CYS A 229 4.94 -23.71 9.68
CA CYS A 229 3.87 -24.11 8.77
C CYS A 229 3.39 -22.88 7.99
N VAL A 230 3.52 -22.89 6.67
CA VAL A 230 3.05 -21.78 5.82
C VAL A 230 1.63 -22.08 5.33
N LYS A 231 0.75 -21.09 5.42
CA LYS A 231 -0.60 -21.13 4.84
C LYS A 231 -0.80 -19.91 3.96
N TYR A 232 -1.42 -20.12 2.81
CA TYR A 232 -1.76 -19.06 1.87
C TYR A 232 -3.18 -18.57 2.16
N PHE A 233 -3.39 -17.27 2.09
CA PHE A 233 -4.75 -16.74 1.94
C PHE A 233 -5.33 -17.16 0.57
N PRO A 234 -6.67 -17.20 0.45
CA PRO A 234 -7.32 -17.34 -0.85
C PRO A 234 -6.85 -16.27 -1.84
N ALA A 235 -6.87 -16.60 -3.13
CA ALA A 235 -6.46 -15.64 -4.14
C ALA A 235 -7.34 -14.38 -4.12
N ASN A 236 -6.73 -13.21 -4.31
CA ASN A 236 -7.39 -11.90 -4.39
C ASN A 236 -8.15 -11.45 -3.12
N THR A 237 -7.91 -12.06 -1.94
CA THR A 237 -8.56 -11.65 -0.68
C THR A 237 -7.68 -10.77 0.21
N THR A 238 -6.46 -10.44 -0.22
CA THR A 238 -5.44 -9.75 0.60
C THR A 238 -5.98 -8.49 1.29
N SER A 239 -6.65 -7.63 0.53
CA SER A 239 -7.21 -6.37 1.05
C SER A 239 -8.29 -6.53 2.13
N LYS A 240 -8.91 -7.71 2.24
CA LYS A 240 -9.94 -8.03 3.23
C LYS A 240 -9.39 -8.88 4.38
N LEU A 241 -8.62 -9.92 4.07
CA LEU A 241 -8.28 -10.97 5.02
C LEU A 241 -6.86 -10.89 5.57
N GLN A 242 -5.99 -10.01 5.06
CA GLN A 242 -4.59 -9.97 5.48
C GLN A 242 -4.36 -9.00 6.65
N PRO A 243 -3.94 -9.47 7.84
CA PRO A 243 -3.75 -8.61 9.01
C PRO A 243 -2.79 -7.44 8.81
N MET A 244 -1.70 -7.63 8.06
CA MET A 244 -0.72 -6.57 7.78
C MET A 244 -1.32 -5.39 7.02
N ASP A 245 -2.28 -5.66 6.14
CA ASP A 245 -3.01 -4.65 5.36
C ASP A 245 -4.15 -4.00 6.16
N GLN A 246 -4.61 -4.61 7.25
CA GLN A 246 -5.65 -4.09 8.14
C GLN A 246 -5.19 -2.97 9.10
N GLY A 247 -4.19 -2.18 8.66
CA GLY A 247 -3.73 -0.95 9.32
C GLY A 247 -2.32 -1.02 9.91
N VAL A 248 -1.71 -2.21 9.96
CA VAL A 248 -0.35 -2.40 10.51
C VAL A 248 0.70 -1.73 9.60
N ILE A 249 0.70 -2.03 8.30
CA ILE A 249 1.58 -1.40 7.31
C ILE A 249 1.33 0.11 7.24
N ARG A 250 0.06 0.54 7.35
CA ARG A 250 -0.29 1.97 7.39
C ARG A 250 0.34 2.65 8.61
N SER A 251 0.23 2.06 9.79
CA SER A 251 0.83 2.58 11.02
C SER A 251 2.35 2.67 10.92
N PHE A 252 3.00 1.63 10.38
CA PHE A 252 4.43 1.64 10.07
C PHE A 252 4.81 2.82 9.17
N LYS A 253 4.11 3.02 8.03
CA LYS A 253 4.38 4.12 7.09
C LYS A 253 4.20 5.50 7.74
N VAL A 254 3.21 5.66 8.62
CA VAL A 254 3.01 6.90 9.38
C VAL A 254 4.21 7.14 10.31
N ASN A 255 4.66 6.12 11.04
CA ASN A 255 5.82 6.24 11.92
C ASN A 255 7.11 6.54 11.15
N TYR A 256 7.29 5.93 9.98
CA TYR A 256 8.42 6.24 9.09
C TYR A 256 8.38 7.69 8.64
N ARG A 257 7.22 8.19 8.20
CA ARG A 257 7.05 9.58 7.75
C ARG A 257 7.29 10.58 8.89
N LYS A 258 6.93 10.25 10.13
CA LYS A 258 7.28 11.08 11.30
C LYS A 258 8.80 11.22 11.46
N GLN A 259 9.57 10.15 11.27
CA GLN A 259 11.04 10.21 11.30
C GLN A 259 11.60 11.07 10.17
N LEU A 260 11.00 10.99 8.98
CA LEU A 260 11.39 11.82 7.86
C LEU A 260 11.18 13.29 8.17
N ILE A 261 9.97 13.65 8.63
CA ILE A 261 9.62 15.03 8.99
C ILE A 261 10.53 15.57 10.08
N ARG A 262 10.84 14.77 11.12
CA ARG A 262 11.76 15.19 12.18
C ARG A 262 13.13 15.57 11.62
N LYS A 263 13.72 14.73 10.77
CA LYS A 263 15.00 15.05 10.09
C LYS A 263 14.93 16.33 9.24
N LEU A 264 13.78 16.62 8.63
CA LEU A 264 13.60 17.85 7.86
C LEU A 264 13.56 19.07 8.78
N VAL A 265 12.84 18.99 9.90
CA VAL A 265 12.76 20.06 10.91
C VAL A 265 14.15 20.33 11.48
N ASP A 266 14.86 19.30 11.91
CA ASP A 266 16.22 19.44 12.46
C ASP A 266 17.15 20.15 11.45
N ALA A 267 17.08 19.81 10.16
CA ALA A 267 17.88 20.46 9.13
C ALA A 267 17.49 21.93 8.86
N ILE A 268 16.20 22.25 8.97
CA ILE A 268 15.71 23.64 8.83
C ILE A 268 16.21 24.48 10.01
N ASP A 269 16.10 23.96 11.24
CA ASP A 269 16.55 24.64 12.45
C ASP A 269 18.08 24.87 12.45
N GLU A 270 18.83 23.94 11.84
CA GLU A 270 20.29 24.05 11.63
C GLU A 270 20.68 24.96 10.44
N GLY A 271 19.72 25.55 9.72
CA GLY A 271 19.98 26.37 8.52
C GLY A 271 20.60 25.59 7.35
N SER A 272 20.47 24.27 7.36
CA SER A 272 21.09 23.37 6.39
C SER A 272 20.18 23.08 5.19
N THR A 273 20.78 22.65 4.08
CA THR A 273 20.02 22.17 2.92
C THR A 273 19.22 20.90 3.26
N LEU A 274 18.07 20.70 2.59
CA LEU A 274 17.19 19.55 2.84
C LEU A 274 17.97 18.21 2.78
N PRO A 275 17.86 17.37 3.82
CA PRO A 275 18.64 16.15 3.92
C PRO A 275 18.26 15.16 2.81
N LYS A 276 19.25 14.75 2.02
CA LYS A 276 19.07 13.70 1.01
C LYS A 276 19.05 12.34 1.70
N ILE A 277 17.85 11.80 1.92
CA ILE A 277 17.66 10.48 2.54
C ILE A 277 18.25 9.39 1.64
N ASN A 278 19.25 8.67 2.16
CA ASN A 278 19.86 7.53 1.49
C ASN A 278 19.29 6.20 2.03
N VAL A 279 19.78 5.07 1.48
CA VAL A 279 19.29 3.74 1.86
C VAL A 279 19.65 3.40 3.32
N LEU A 280 20.81 3.84 3.82
CA LEU A 280 21.21 3.62 5.21
C LEU A 280 20.30 4.39 6.19
N ASP A 281 19.95 5.64 5.88
CA ASP A 281 18.95 6.39 6.65
C ASP A 281 17.62 5.64 6.67
N SER A 282 17.21 5.13 5.52
CA SER A 282 15.95 4.37 5.37
C SER A 282 15.95 3.10 6.21
N ILE A 283 17.08 2.39 6.31
CA ILE A 283 17.24 1.22 7.18
C ILE A 283 17.01 1.60 8.64
N ARG A 284 17.68 2.65 9.12
CA ARG A 284 17.58 3.12 10.51
C ARG A 284 16.18 3.61 10.85
N MET A 285 15.57 4.39 9.94
CA MET A 285 14.21 4.89 10.11
C MET A 285 13.17 3.78 10.05
N THR A 286 13.38 2.76 9.22
CA THR A 286 12.53 1.56 9.16
C THR A 286 12.56 0.80 10.47
N ASP A 287 13.75 0.55 11.01
CA ASP A 287 13.90 -0.13 12.30
C ASP A 287 13.16 0.62 13.42
N HIS A 288 13.38 1.93 13.51
CA HIS A 288 12.67 2.78 14.47
C HIS A 288 11.15 2.76 14.24
N ALA A 289 10.69 2.94 12.99
CA ALA A 289 9.27 2.98 12.67
C ALA A 289 8.56 1.66 13.00
N TRP A 290 9.21 0.53 12.74
CA TRP A 290 8.69 -0.80 13.01
C TRP A 290 8.60 -1.09 14.50
N ARG A 291 9.63 -0.70 15.28
CA ARG A 291 9.58 -0.78 16.75
C ARG A 291 8.41 0.01 17.35
N ASN A 292 8.04 1.14 16.74
CA ASN A 292 6.93 1.99 17.17
C ASN A 292 5.52 1.57 16.69
N VAL A 293 5.39 0.51 15.88
CA VAL A 293 4.06 -0.08 15.64
C VAL A 293 3.60 -0.77 16.91
N THR A 294 2.46 -0.33 17.46
CA THR A 294 1.99 -0.80 18.77
C THR A 294 1.43 -2.22 18.70
N GLN A 295 1.50 -2.94 19.83
CA GLN A 295 0.86 -4.24 19.99
C GLN A 295 -0.64 -4.18 19.66
N LYS A 296 -1.35 -3.14 20.14
CA LYS A 296 -2.79 -2.98 19.89
C LYS A 296 -3.11 -2.79 18.41
N THR A 297 -2.26 -2.07 17.68
CA THR A 297 -2.40 -1.92 16.22
C THR A 297 -2.35 -3.27 15.51
N ILE A 298 -1.42 -4.14 15.92
CA ILE A 298 -1.26 -5.48 15.34
C ILE A 298 -2.48 -6.34 15.66
N GLN A 299 -2.86 -6.43 16.94
CA GLN A 299 -4.04 -7.19 17.36
C GLN A 299 -5.31 -6.76 16.62
N ASN A 300 -5.52 -5.44 16.45
CA ASN A 300 -6.66 -4.92 15.70
C ASN A 300 -6.61 -5.34 14.21
N GLY A 301 -5.42 -5.50 13.62
CA GLY A 301 -5.27 -6.01 12.26
C GLY A 301 -5.73 -7.46 12.13
N PHE A 302 -5.37 -8.31 13.09
CA PHE A 302 -5.83 -9.71 13.14
C PHE A 302 -7.33 -9.80 13.41
N ILE A 303 -7.86 -9.05 14.40
CA ILE A 303 -9.29 -9.05 14.73
C ILE A 303 -10.15 -8.68 13.50
N LYS A 304 -9.76 -7.66 12.74
CA LYS A 304 -10.48 -7.25 11.53
C LYS A 304 -10.40 -8.24 10.37
N SER A 305 -9.43 -9.15 10.42
CA SER A 305 -9.23 -10.14 9.37
C SER A 305 -10.00 -11.42 9.66
N TRP A 306 -10.18 -11.75 10.95
CA TRP A 306 -10.78 -13.00 11.42
C TRP A 306 -12.30 -12.87 11.70
N VAL A 307 -12.88 -11.70 11.44
CA VAL A 307 -14.30 -11.38 11.63
C VAL A 307 -14.81 -10.69 10.38
#